data_AF-N8XYU1-F1
#
_entry.id   AF-N8XYU1-F1
#
_cell.length_a   1.000
_cell.length_b   1.000
_cell.length_c   1.000
_cell.angle_alpha   90.00
_cell.angle_beta   90.00
_cell.angle_gamma   90.00
#
_symmetry.space_group_name_H-M   'P 1'
#
loop_
_entity.id
_entity.type
_entity.pdbx_description
1 polymer ?
#
loop_
_entity_poly.entity_id
_entity_poly.type
_entity_poly.pdbx_seq_one_letter_code
_entity_poly.pdbx_strand_id
1 'polypeptide(L)' 'MTLSDIKNFMGVKYTREVASALGLHTHTVYKWEKEGVPYTWQLRLEKKSRGALKNSFKKEESPVVTATELDVQNFGGQ' A
#
# COMPACT_ATOMS: atom_id res chain seq x y z
N MET A 1 -3.18 -4.41 -0.96
CA MET A 1 -4.41 -4.87 -1.63
C MET A 1 -4.67 -4.01 -2.87
N THR A 2 -5.31 -4.60 -3.87
CA THR A 2 -5.81 -3.98 -5.11
C THR A 2 -7.33 -3.83 -5.08
N LEU A 3 -7.91 -3.07 -6.02
CA LEU A 3 -9.37 -3.03 -6.14
C LEU A 3 -9.98 -4.41 -6.46
N SER A 4 -9.28 -5.24 -7.24
CA SER A 4 -9.69 -6.60 -7.55
C SER A 4 -9.76 -7.47 -6.30
N ASP A 5 -8.79 -7.36 -5.39
CA ASP A 5 -8.83 -8.07 -4.11
C ASP A 5 -10.06 -7.68 -3.28
N ILE A 6 -10.39 -6.38 -3.27
CA ILE A 6 -11.57 -5.86 -2.57
C ILE A 6 -12.86 -6.42 -3.19
N LYS A 7 -12.96 -6.43 -4.52
CA LYS A 7 -14.11 -6.99 -5.26
C LYS A 7 -14.30 -8.47 -4.93
N ASN A 8 -13.22 -9.24 -4.99
CA ASN A 8 -13.23 -10.67 -4.65
C ASN A 8 -13.63 -10.92 -3.20
N PHE A 9 -13.08 -10.16 -2.25
CA PHE A 9 -13.42 -10.27 -0.83
C PHE A 9 -14.89 -9.94 -0.54
N MET A 10 -15.44 -8.94 -1.22
CA MET A 10 -16.85 -8.55 -1.07
C MET A 10 -17.81 -9.45 -1.87
N GLY A 11 -17.30 -10.31 -2.76
CA GLY A 11 -18.13 -11.12 -3.64
C GLY A 11 -18.89 -10.31 -4.70
N VAL A 12 -18.36 -9.15 -5.09
CA VAL A 12 -19.04 -8.22 -6.01
C VAL A 12 -18.32 -8.15 -7.36
N LYS A 13 -19.09 -7.91 -8.43
CA LYS A 13 -18.56 -7.84 -9.79
C LYS A 13 -18.18 -6.41 -10.19
N TYR A 14 -18.92 -5.41 -9.70
CA TYR A 14 -18.82 -4.04 -10.20
C TYR A 14 -18.25 -3.06 -9.17
N THR A 15 -17.45 -2.10 -9.65
CA THR A 15 -16.85 -1.02 -8.84
C THR A 15 -17.90 -0.19 -8.09
N ARG A 16 -19.09 0.00 -8.66
CA ARG A 16 -20.20 0.72 -8.03
C ARG A 16 -20.69 0.05 -6.73
N GLU A 17 -20.63 -1.28 -6.66
CA GLU A 17 -21.07 -2.04 -5.50
C GLU A 17 -20.07 -1.87 -4.35
N VAL A 18 -18.77 -1.89 -4.67
CA VAL A 18 -17.71 -1.53 -3.73
C VAL A 18 -17.90 -0.10 -3.21
N ALA A 19 -18.18 0.85 -4.10
CA ALA A 19 -18.41 2.24 -3.71
C ALA A 19 -19.61 2.39 -2.77
N SER A 20 -20.72 1.72 -3.07
CA SER A 20 -21.91 1.68 -2.21
C SER A 20 -21.61 1.05 -0.85
N ALA A 21 -20.93 -0.09 -0.81
CA ALA A 21 -20.56 -0.79 0.43
C ALA A 21 -19.56 0.00 1.31
N LEU A 22 -18.83 0.94 0.71
CA LEU A 22 -17.87 1.81 1.40
C LEU A 22 -18.41 3.22 1.66
N GLY A 23 -19.62 3.55 1.20
CA GLY A 23 -20.20 4.89 1.32
C GLY A 23 -19.41 5.95 0.56
N LEU A 24 -18.82 5.58 -0.57
CA LEU A 24 -17.99 6.44 -1.42
C LEU A 24 -18.67 6.74 -2.75
N HIS A 25 -18.26 7.82 -3.39
CA HIS A 25 -18.59 8.05 -4.80
C HIS A 25 -17.91 7.00 -5.69
N THR A 26 -18.66 6.47 -6.65
CA THR A 26 -18.17 5.49 -7.63
C THR A 26 -16.92 5.97 -8.37
N HIS A 27 -16.86 7.26 -8.72
CA HIS A 27 -15.69 7.85 -9.37
C HIS A 27 -14.42 7.74 -8.51
N THR A 28 -14.52 7.92 -7.18
CA THR A 28 -13.39 7.77 -6.26
C THR A 28 -12.83 6.37 -6.29
N VAL A 29 -13.70 5.35 -6.30
CA VAL A 29 -13.27 3.95 -6.33
C VAL A 29 -12.71 3.55 -7.70
N TYR A 30 -13.23 4.13 -8.79
CA TYR A 30 -12.64 3.95 -10.13
C TYR A 30 -11.20 4.46 -10.22
N LYS A 31 -10.87 5.57 -9.54
CA LYS A 31 -9.49 6.06 -9.51
C LYS A 31 -8.52 5.04 -8.91
N TRP A 32 -8.98 4.21 -7.97
CA TRP A 32 -8.14 3.18 -7.36
C TRP A 32 -7.70 2.08 -8.32
N GLU A 33 -8.36 1.91 -9.48
CA GLU A 33 -7.89 0.98 -10.51
C GLU A 33 -6.57 1.42 -11.15
N LYS A 34 -6.34 2.74 -11.24
CA LYS A 34 -5.14 3.31 -11.85
C LYS A 34 -4.12 3.78 -10.81
N GLU A 35 -4.61 4.45 -9.76
CA GLU A 35 -3.78 5.09 -8.74
C GLU A 35 -3.47 4.16 -7.56
N GLY A 36 -4.16 3.02 -7.47
CA GLY A 36 -4.11 2.14 -6.32
C GLY A 36 -5.03 2.59 -5.19
N VAL A 37 -5.26 1.69 -4.23
CA VAL A 37 -6.12 1.96 -3.07
C VAL A 37 -5.36 2.87 -2.09
N PRO A 38 -5.90 4.02 -1.66
CA PRO A 38 -5.24 4.91 -0.72
C PRO A 38 -4.88 4.19 0.59
N TYR A 39 -3.73 4.50 1.17
CA TYR A 39 -3.22 3.85 2.38
C TYR A 39 -4.23 3.83 3.54
N THR A 40 -4.94 4.95 3.76
CA THR A 40 -5.99 5.06 4.79
C THR A 40 -7.13 4.07 4.58
N TRP A 41 -7.52 3.82 3.32
CA TRP A 41 -8.52 2.82 2.97
C TRP A 41 -7.97 1.41 3.09
N GLN A 42 -6.70 1.18 2.74
CA GLN A 42 -6.07 -0.13 2.93
C GLN A 42 -6.11 -0.55 4.41
N LEU A 43 -5.74 0.33 5.34
CA LEU A 43 -5.81 0.05 6.78
C LEU A 43 -7.24 -0.22 7.27
N ARG A 44 -8.21 0.59 6.81
CA ARG A 44 -9.62 0.43 7.20
C ARG A 44 -10.18 -0.90 6.70
N LEU A 45 -9.86 -1.29 5.46
CA LEU A 45 -10.29 -2.53 4.84
C LEU A 45 -9.61 -3.75 5.47
N GLU A 46 -8.33 -3.65 5.83
CA GLU A 46 -7.61 -4.69 6.57
C GLU A 46 -8.27 -4.95 7.93
N LYS A 47 -8.60 -3.89 8.69
CA LYS A 47 -9.32 -4.02 9.96
C LYS A 47 -10.73 -4.60 9.77
N LYS A 48 -11.49 -4.10 8.77
CA LYS A 48 -12.86 -4.57 8.48
C LYS A 48 -12.89 -6.03 8.04
N SER A 49 -11.89 -6.45 7.28
CA SER A 49 -11.74 -7.82 6.77
C SER A 49 -11.07 -8.78 7.77
N ARG A 50 -10.77 -8.32 9.00
CA ARG A 50 -10.06 -9.11 10.04
C ARG A 50 -8.74 -9.70 9.54
N GLY A 51 -8.02 -8.96 8.69
CA GLY A 51 -6.74 -9.37 8.12
C GLY A 51 -6.83 -10.20 6.84
N ALA A 52 -8.02 -10.45 6.28
CA ALA A 52 -8.14 -11.14 4.99
C ALA A 52 -7.63 -10.28 3.82
N LEU A 53 -7.84 -8.96 3.87
CA LEU A 53 -7.21 -8.02 2.95
C LEU A 53 -5.94 -7.45 3.60
N LYS A 54 -4.77 -7.75 3.03
CA LYS A 54 -3.50 -7.22 3.53
C LYS A 54 -3.13 -5.91 2.85
N ASN A 55 -2.65 -4.96 3.63
CA ASN A 55 -2.07 -3.73 3.12
C ASN A 55 -0.82 -4.07 2.27
N SER A 56 -0.74 -3.54 1.05
CA SER A 56 0.41 -3.76 0.16
C SER A 56 1.48 -2.68 0.31
N PHE A 57 1.24 -1.68 1.15
CA PHE A 57 2.23 -0.66 1.44
C PHE A 57 3.38 -1.30 2.22
N LYS A 58 4.42 -1.72 1.50
CA LYS A 58 5.73 -1.92 2.10
C LYS A 58 6.18 -0.54 2.55
N LYS A 59 6.35 -0.34 3.85
CA LYS A 59 7.33 0.66 4.28
C LYS A 59 8.62 0.22 3.59
N GLU A 60 9.07 0.95 2.56
CA GLU A 60 10.48 0.93 2.28
C GLU A 60 11.12 1.36 3.59
N GLU A 61 11.68 0.39 4.32
CA GLU A 61 12.75 0.68 5.24
C GLU A 61 13.80 1.37 4.38
N SER A 62 13.81 2.70 4.40
CA SER A 62 14.95 3.46 3.91
C SER A 62 16.17 2.76 4.49
N PRO A 63 17.13 2.30 3.67
CA PRO A 63 18.33 1.71 4.23
C PRO A 63 18.89 2.77 5.16
N VAL A 64 18.87 2.49 6.47
CA VAL A 64 19.73 3.18 7.40
C VAL A 64 21.11 2.92 6.83
N VAL A 65 21.67 3.93 6.17
CA VAL A 65 23.07 3.94 5.81
C VAL A 65 23.78 4.03 7.15
N THR A 66 24.02 2.87 7.75
CA THR A 66 25.03 2.74 8.79
C THR A 66 26.31 3.13 8.09
N ALA A 67 26.76 4.36 8.33
CA ALA A 67 28.08 4.83 7.93
C ALA A 67 29.11 4.01 8.73
N THR A 68 29.34 2.77 8.32
CA THR A 68 30.42 1.96 8.86
C THR A 68 31.67 2.29 8.06
N GLU A 69 32.48 3.17 8.64
CA GLU A 69 33.95 3.22 8.57
C GLU A 69 34.59 2.84 7.23
N LEU A 70 34.83 3.83 6.39
CA LEU A 70 35.81 3.77 5.30
C LEU A 70 36.69 5.02 5.36
N ASP A 71 37.51 5.11 6.41
CA ASP A 71 38.65 6.04 6.45
C ASP A 71 39.81 5.46 7.28
N VAL A 72 40.23 4.23 6.92
CA VAL A 72 41.57 3.73 7.25
C VAL A 72 42.11 3.08 5.98
N GLN A 73 42.56 3.92 5.05
CA GLN A 73 43.60 3.62 4.04
C GLN A 73 43.63 4.74 2.99
N ASN A 74 44.29 5.87 3.29
CA ASN A 74 45.05 6.64 2.30
C ASN A 74 45.70 7.87 2.94
N PHE A 75 46.83 7.67 3.64
CA PHE A 75 47.91 8.65 3.61
C PHE A 75 49.24 7.90 3.73
N GLY A 76 49.66 7.30 2.62
CA GLY A 76 51.07 7.21 2.31
C GLY A 76 51.46 8.43 1.49
N GLY A 77 52.59 9.05 1.81
CA GLY A 77 53.33 9.92 0.89
C GLY A 77 53.44 11.39 1.27
N GLN A 78 54.41 11.71 2.14
CA GLN A 78 55.53 12.61 1.83
C GLN A 78 56.68 12.36 2.78
#